data_AF-A0A3Q9ILY5-F1
#
_entry.id   AF-A0A3Q9ILY5-F1
#
_cell.length_a   1.000
_cell.length_b   1.000
_cell.length_c   1.000
_cell.angle_alpha   90.00
_cell.angle_beta   90.00
_cell.angle_gamma   90.00
#
_symmetry.space_group_name_H-M   'P 1'
#
loop_
_entity.id
_entity.type
_entity.pdbx_description
1 polymer ?
#
loop_
_entity_poly.entity_id
_entity_poly.type
_entity_poly.pdbx_seq_one_letter_code
_entity_poly.pdbx_strand_id
1 'polypeptide(L)'
;MNTNLQKIGELLSQYRKSKGLTQEEVGAMIGVQKAMVSKVENGLCVNFNTINRLAEALGVEPVVGLKPKKKADKNLIDYVMTVIIEFARRHGLTIREASNYIGRFKGIDFLVEFYDVEHTLSFNDCVDDLTVVCQNYGGTLK
;
A
#
# COMPACT_ATOMS: atom_id res chain seq x y z
N MET A 1 5.37 1.08 7.07
CA MET A 1 4.84 1.14 8.47
C MET A 1 3.40 0.68 8.46
N ASN A 2 2.99 -0.14 9.43
CA ASN A 2 1.66 -0.78 9.44
C ASN A 2 0.62 0.23 9.96
N THR A 3 0.17 1.11 9.06
CA THR A 3 -0.61 2.34 9.32
C THR A 3 -1.94 2.13 10.02
N ASN A 4 -2.50 0.91 10.01
CA ASN A 4 -3.83 0.67 10.57
C ASN A 4 -3.83 0.50 12.09
N LEU A 5 -2.78 -0.09 12.66
CA LEU A 5 -2.67 -0.23 14.13
C LEU A 5 -2.33 1.09 14.81
N GLN A 6 -1.53 1.95 14.15
CA GLN A 6 -1.27 3.31 14.61
C GLN A 6 -2.56 4.14 14.66
N LYS A 7 -3.40 4.07 13.62
CA LYS A 7 -4.71 4.76 13.60
C LYS A 7 -5.63 4.33 14.75
N ILE A 8 -5.65 3.06 15.10
CA ILE A 8 -6.43 2.56 16.23
C ILE A 8 -5.89 3.13 17.55
N GLY A 9 -4.56 3.09 17.73
CA GLY A 9 -3.90 3.66 18.91
C GLY A 9 -4.16 5.17 19.08
N GLU A 10 -4.12 5.92 17.98
CA GLU A 10 -4.42 7.37 17.95
C GLU A 10 -5.86 7.66 18.37
N LEU A 11 -6.84 6.92 17.84
CA LEU A 11 -8.25 7.07 18.19
C LEU A 11 -8.50 6.77 19.68
N LEU A 12 -7.88 5.71 20.21
CA LEU A 12 -7.97 5.37 21.64
C LEU A 12 -7.37 6.46 22.53
N SER A 13 -6.22 7.04 22.13
CA SER A 13 -5.58 8.14 22.86
C SER A 13 -6.46 9.40 22.87
N GLN A 14 -7.08 9.73 21.74
CA GLN A 14 -8.02 10.86 21.64
C GLN A 14 -9.23 10.68 22.56
N TYR A 15 -9.83 9.50 22.57
CA TYR A 15 -11.01 9.22 23.38
C TYR A 15 -10.72 9.18 24.89
N ARG A 16 -9.53 8.68 25.28
CA ARG A 16 -9.07 8.80 26.67
C ARG A 16 -8.96 10.26 27.11
N LYS A 17 -8.34 11.10 26.26
CA LYS A 17 -8.15 12.54 26.54
C LYS A 17 -9.47 13.30 26.58
N SER A 18 -10.44 12.98 25.72
CA SER A 18 -11.76 13.61 25.77
C SER A 18 -12.55 13.30 27.04
N LYS A 19 -12.22 12.20 27.73
CA LYS A 19 -12.74 11.85 29.06
C LYS A 19 -11.89 12.39 30.22
N GLY A 20 -10.81 13.15 29.94
CA GLY A 20 -9.95 13.73 30.96
C GLY A 20 -9.06 12.73 31.71
N LEU A 21 -8.90 11.51 31.19
CA LEU A 21 -8.18 10.45 31.88
C LEU A 21 -6.71 10.39 31.47
N THR A 22 -5.84 9.98 32.39
CA THR A 22 -4.43 9.65 32.15
C THR A 22 -4.25 8.19 31.73
N GLN A 23 -3.10 7.86 31.14
CA GLN A 23 -2.78 6.46 30.78
C GLN A 23 -2.67 5.58 32.03
N GLU A 24 -2.19 6.13 33.14
CA GLU A 24 -2.18 5.49 34.46
C GLU A 24 -3.60 5.16 34.95
N GLU A 25 -4.52 6.12 34.91
CA GLU A 25 -5.91 5.92 35.37
C GLU A 25 -6.63 4.87 34.53
N VAL A 26 -6.52 4.96 33.19
CA VAL A 26 -7.07 3.94 32.28
C VAL A 26 -6.41 2.58 32.52
N GLY A 27 -5.10 2.56 32.74
CA GLY A 27 -4.37 1.33 33.08
C GLY A 27 -4.91 0.68 34.35
N ALA A 28 -5.11 1.47 35.40
CA ALA A 28 -5.66 0.99 36.67
C ALA A 28 -7.09 0.43 36.49
N MET A 29 -7.95 1.11 35.71
CA MET A 29 -9.32 0.67 35.43
C MET A 29 -9.38 -0.71 34.78
N ILE A 30 -8.44 -1.02 33.88
CA ILE A 30 -8.39 -2.32 33.20
C ILE A 30 -7.31 -3.25 33.78
N GLY A 31 -6.74 -2.96 34.95
CA GLY A 31 -5.74 -3.80 35.61
C GLY A 31 -4.48 -4.04 34.79
N VAL A 32 -3.98 -3.02 34.08
CA VAL A 32 -2.70 -3.06 33.34
C VAL A 32 -1.82 -1.86 33.71
N GLN A 33 -0.52 -1.98 33.48
CA GLN A 33 0.40 -0.87 33.73
C GLN A 33 0.26 0.23 32.67
N LYS A 34 0.53 1.49 33.03
CA LYS A 34 0.62 2.63 32.09
C LYS A 34 1.43 2.32 30.83
N ALA A 35 2.57 1.64 31.00
CA ALA A 35 3.43 1.26 29.87
C ALA A 35 2.71 0.41 28.82
N MET A 36 1.75 -0.43 29.23
CA MET A 36 0.92 -1.21 28.32
C MET A 36 -0.05 -0.30 27.55
N VAL A 37 -0.72 0.62 28.23
CA VAL A 37 -1.63 1.61 27.59
C VAL A 37 -0.87 2.46 26.59
N SER A 38 0.34 2.92 26.93
CA SER A 38 1.21 3.67 26.02
C SER A 38 1.60 2.86 24.77
N LYS A 39 1.96 1.59 24.91
CA LYS A 39 2.27 0.72 23.76
C LYS A 39 1.06 0.60 22.83
N VAL A 40 -0.13 0.38 23.39
CA VAL A 40 -1.39 0.29 22.61
C VAL A 40 -1.68 1.60 21.87
N GLU A 41 -1.60 2.75 22.54
CA GLU A 41 -1.82 4.07 21.91
C GLU A 41 -0.79 4.38 20.81
N ASN A 42 0.41 3.81 20.89
CA ASN A 42 1.45 3.93 19.86
C ASN A 42 1.39 2.84 18.78
N GLY A 43 0.33 2.00 18.77
CA GLY A 43 0.14 0.93 17.78
C GLY A 43 1.08 -0.26 17.95
N LEU A 44 1.67 -0.44 19.13
CA LEU A 44 2.60 -1.51 19.48
C LEU A 44 1.92 -2.54 20.40
N CYS A 45 2.03 -3.82 20.04
CA CYS A 45 1.59 -4.99 20.83
C CYS A 45 0.19 -4.86 21.43
N VAL A 46 -0.83 -4.95 20.58
CA VAL A 46 -2.22 -4.94 21.04
C VAL A 46 -2.77 -6.37 21.06
N ASN A 47 -2.87 -6.96 22.25
CA ASN A 47 -3.69 -8.14 22.44
C ASN A 47 -5.16 -7.70 22.30
N PHE A 48 -5.94 -8.41 21.48
CA PHE A 48 -7.37 -8.14 21.30
C PHE A 48 -8.14 -8.15 22.63
N ASN A 49 -7.71 -8.96 23.59
CA ASN A 49 -8.26 -8.98 24.94
C ASN A 49 -8.11 -7.62 25.67
N THR A 50 -6.98 -6.92 25.48
CA THR A 50 -6.77 -5.59 26.05
C THR A 50 -7.67 -4.55 25.39
N ILE A 51 -7.89 -4.64 24.07
CA ILE A 51 -8.85 -3.77 23.35
C ILE A 51 -10.25 -3.99 23.87
N ASN A 52 -10.70 -5.24 24.01
CA ASN A 52 -12.04 -5.57 24.48
C ASN A 52 -12.32 -5.00 25.88
N ARG A 53 -11.39 -5.21 26.82
CA ARG A 53 -11.52 -4.68 28.20
C ARG A 53 -11.57 -3.15 28.23
N LEU A 54 -10.79 -2.49 27.37
CA LEU A 54 -10.80 -1.03 27.26
C LEU A 54 -12.10 -0.52 26.62
N ALA A 55 -12.58 -1.18 25.57
CA ALA A 55 -13.80 -0.81 24.88
C ALA A 55 -15.03 -0.94 25.81
N GLU A 56 -15.10 -2.03 26.57
CA GLU A 56 -16.11 -2.25 27.61
C GLU A 56 -16.10 -1.14 28.67
N ALA A 57 -14.92 -0.82 29.23
CA ALA A 57 -14.77 0.27 30.21
C ALA A 57 -15.16 1.65 29.65
N LEU A 58 -15.10 1.81 28.33
CA LEU A 58 -15.42 3.05 27.65
C LEU A 58 -16.85 3.12 27.11
N GLY A 59 -17.62 2.03 27.23
CA GLY A 59 -19.00 1.92 26.75
C GLY A 59 -19.10 1.82 25.22
N VAL A 60 -18.09 1.25 24.57
CA VAL A 60 -18.01 1.10 23.11
C VAL A 60 -17.71 -0.35 22.73
N GLU A 61 -18.10 -0.78 21.53
CA GLU A 61 -17.81 -2.12 21.02
C GLU A 61 -16.72 -2.05 19.93
N PRO A 62 -15.65 -2.85 20.03
CA PRO A 62 -14.59 -2.85 19.02
C PRO A 62 -15.00 -3.67 17.79
N VAL A 63 -15.18 -3.02 16.65
CA VAL A 63 -15.48 -3.67 15.36
C VAL A 63 -14.21 -3.84 14.53
N VAL A 64 -13.90 -5.08 14.13
CA VAL A 64 -12.76 -5.40 13.25
C VAL A 64 -13.26 -5.76 11.85
N GLY A 65 -12.86 -4.96 10.86
CA GLY A 65 -13.11 -5.24 9.44
C GLY A 65 -11.90 -5.85 8.75
N LEU A 66 -12.05 -7.05 8.19
CA LEU A 66 -11.08 -7.59 7.24
C LEU A 66 -11.53 -7.24 5.82
N LYS A 67 -10.64 -6.65 5.04
CA LYS A 67 -10.88 -6.43 3.61
C LYS A 67 -10.03 -7.42 2.80
N PRO A 68 -10.58 -8.05 1.75
CA PRO A 68 -9.78 -8.87 0.88
C PRO A 68 -8.68 -8.00 0.26
N LYS A 69 -7.43 -8.46 0.37
CA LYS A 69 -6.35 -7.88 -0.41
C LYS A 69 -6.66 -8.19 -1.87
N LYS A 70 -6.98 -7.17 -2.69
CA LYS A 70 -7.00 -7.34 -4.14
C LYS A 70 -5.65 -7.94 -4.53
N LYS A 71 -5.65 -9.18 -5.02
CA LYS A 71 -4.46 -9.75 -5.65
C LYS A 71 -4.21 -8.90 -6.89
N ALA A 72 -2.97 -8.52 -7.11
CA ALA A 72 -2.59 -7.90 -8.37
C ALA A 72 -2.98 -8.84 -9.50
N ASP A 73 -3.51 -8.28 -10.58
CA ASP A 73 -3.91 -9.07 -11.75
C ASP A 73 -2.66 -9.72 -12.33
N LYS A 74 -2.63 -11.06 -12.30
CA LYS A 74 -1.48 -11.82 -12.76
C LYS A 74 -1.25 -11.62 -14.26
N ASN A 75 -2.32 -11.51 -15.05
CA ASN A 75 -2.19 -11.37 -16.50
C ASN A 75 -1.61 -9.99 -16.85
N LEU A 76 -2.02 -8.94 -16.13
CA LEU A 76 -1.44 -7.61 -16.27
C LEU A 76 0.05 -7.61 -15.87
N ILE A 77 0.41 -8.25 -14.76
CA ILE A 77 1.81 -8.35 -14.33
C ILE A 77 2.65 -9.07 -15.37
N ASP A 78 2.19 -10.24 -15.83
CA ASP A 78 2.91 -11.05 -16.81
C ASP A 78 3.08 -10.27 -18.12
N TYR A 79 2.02 -9.59 -18.59
CA TYR A 79 2.06 -8.71 -19.75
C TYR A 79 3.08 -7.57 -19.60
N VAL A 80 2.98 -6.75 -18.54
CA VAL A 80 3.89 -5.61 -18.31
C VAL A 80 5.34 -6.10 -18.23
N MET A 81 5.58 -7.23 -17.56
CA MET A 81 6.91 -7.83 -17.49
C MET A 81 7.42 -8.27 -18.86
N THR A 82 6.60 -8.90 -19.69
CA THR A 82 6.99 -9.28 -21.05
C THR A 82 7.29 -8.05 -21.91
N VAL A 83 6.47 -7.00 -21.85
CA VAL A 83 6.72 -5.76 -22.58
C VAL A 83 8.03 -5.10 -22.14
N ILE A 84 8.34 -5.07 -20.82
CA ILE A 84 9.61 -4.54 -20.33
C ILE A 84 10.80 -5.37 -20.86
N ILE A 85 10.67 -6.70 -20.94
CA ILE A 85 11.71 -7.58 -21.48
C ILE A 85 11.93 -7.32 -22.98
N GLU A 86 10.86 -7.20 -23.76
CA GLU A 86 10.94 -6.92 -25.20
C GLU A 86 11.48 -5.51 -25.47
N PHE A 87 11.06 -4.51 -24.69
CA PHE A 87 11.62 -3.15 -24.73
C PHE A 87 13.11 -3.15 -24.40
N ALA A 88 13.53 -3.89 -23.36
CA ALA A 88 14.93 -4.03 -23.00
C ALA A 88 15.76 -4.63 -24.15
N ARG A 89 15.23 -5.70 -24.77
CA ARG A 89 15.89 -6.35 -25.92
C ARG A 89 16.00 -5.42 -27.12
N ARG A 90 14.92 -4.70 -27.46
CA ARG A 90 14.88 -3.76 -28.58
C ARG A 90 15.91 -2.65 -28.44
N HIS A 91 16.01 -2.06 -27.24
CA HIS A 91 16.85 -0.90 -26.97
C HIS A 91 18.24 -1.26 -26.43
N GLY A 92 18.60 -2.55 -26.37
CA GLY A 92 19.91 -3.00 -25.87
C GLY A 92 20.15 -2.68 -24.40
N LEU A 93 19.09 -2.63 -23.59
CA LEU A 93 19.13 -2.28 -22.17
C LEU A 93 19.08 -3.53 -21.29
N THR A 94 19.53 -3.39 -20.04
CA THR A 94 19.14 -4.34 -18.99
C THR A 94 17.65 -4.16 -18.65
N ILE A 95 17.02 -5.22 -18.15
CA ILE A 95 15.62 -5.17 -17.68
C ILE A 95 15.42 -4.04 -16.66
N ARG A 96 16.42 -3.79 -15.80
CA ARG A 96 16.37 -2.72 -14.80
C ARG A 96 16.41 -1.33 -15.44
N GLU A 97 17.28 -1.12 -16.41
CA GLU A 97 17.36 0.16 -17.14
C GLU A 97 16.08 0.42 -17.93
N ALA A 98 15.55 -0.59 -18.62
CA ALA A 98 14.27 -0.50 -19.31
C ALA A 98 13.13 -0.19 -18.34
N SER A 99 13.00 -0.93 -17.23
CA SER A 99 11.96 -0.69 -16.23
C SER A 99 12.06 0.72 -15.63
N ASN A 100 13.27 1.18 -15.30
CA ASN A 100 13.48 2.53 -14.79
C ASN A 100 13.13 3.61 -15.82
N TYR A 101 13.51 3.40 -17.09
CA TYR A 101 13.22 4.33 -18.19
C TYR A 101 11.71 4.42 -18.45
N ILE A 102 11.06 3.28 -18.65
CA ILE A 102 9.62 3.16 -18.90
C ILE A 102 8.83 3.77 -17.73
N GLY A 103 9.24 3.49 -16.48
CA GLY A 103 8.62 4.08 -15.29
C GLY A 103 8.81 5.60 -15.19
N ARG A 104 9.99 6.11 -15.57
CA ARG A 104 10.28 7.55 -15.55
C ARG A 104 9.48 8.32 -16.59
N PHE A 105 9.25 7.74 -17.76
CA PHE A 105 8.63 8.42 -18.91
C PHE A 105 7.20 7.94 -19.17
N LYS A 106 6.43 7.67 -18.11
CA LYS A 106 4.98 7.37 -18.16
C LYS A 106 4.58 6.11 -18.93
N GLY A 107 5.54 5.29 -19.35
CA GLY A 107 5.26 4.05 -20.07
C GLY A 107 4.54 3.01 -19.22
N ILE A 108 4.82 2.89 -17.92
CA ILE A 108 4.07 1.95 -17.05
C ILE A 108 2.61 2.40 -16.90
N ASP A 109 2.37 3.70 -16.77
CA ASP A 109 1.00 4.26 -16.68
C ASP A 109 0.21 3.90 -17.96
N PHE A 110 0.83 4.06 -19.13
CA PHE A 110 0.26 3.65 -20.42
C PHE A 110 -0.06 2.14 -20.48
N LEU A 111 0.90 1.27 -20.12
CA LEU A 111 0.68 -0.19 -20.19
C LEU A 111 -0.43 -0.68 -19.26
N VAL A 112 -0.67 0.02 -18.15
CA VAL A 112 -1.75 -0.30 -17.21
C VAL A 112 -3.08 0.27 -17.69
N GLU A 113 -3.10 1.51 -18.17
CA GLU A 113 -4.32 2.19 -18.62
C GLU A 113 -4.90 1.57 -19.89
N PHE A 114 -4.05 1.17 -20.82
CA PHE A 114 -4.45 0.62 -22.12
C PHE A 114 -4.33 -0.90 -22.21
N TYR A 115 -4.17 -1.59 -21.07
CA TYR A 115 -4.00 -3.04 -21.01
C TYR A 115 -5.03 -3.78 -21.88
N ASP A 116 -6.33 -3.49 -21.73
CA ASP A 116 -7.43 -4.18 -22.42
C ASP A 116 -7.34 -4.13 -23.95
N VAL A 117 -6.62 -3.17 -24.52
CA VAL A 117 -6.42 -3.02 -25.96
C VAL A 117 -5.03 -3.54 -26.36
N GLU A 118 -3.99 -3.01 -25.73
CA GLU A 118 -2.59 -3.30 -26.08
C GLU A 118 -2.22 -4.77 -25.94
N HIS A 119 -2.77 -5.49 -24.95
CA HIS A 119 -2.46 -6.91 -24.74
C HIS A 119 -2.92 -7.82 -25.89
N THR A 120 -3.74 -7.31 -26.80
CA THR A 120 -4.21 -8.03 -28.00
C THR A 120 -3.31 -7.81 -29.22
N LEU A 121 -2.40 -6.85 -29.14
CA LEU A 121 -1.43 -6.53 -30.19
C LEU A 121 -0.18 -7.41 -30.08
N SER A 122 0.67 -7.36 -31.11
CA SER A 122 1.99 -7.99 -31.02
C SER A 122 2.87 -7.22 -30.04
N PHE A 123 3.81 -7.90 -29.37
CA PHE A 123 4.76 -7.22 -28.51
C PHE A 123 5.63 -6.20 -29.25
N ASN A 124 5.84 -6.37 -30.56
CA ASN A 124 6.56 -5.37 -31.34
C ASN A 124 5.76 -4.08 -31.45
N ASP A 125 4.48 -4.16 -31.76
CA ASP A 125 3.59 -2.98 -31.85
C ASP A 125 3.49 -2.29 -30.47
N CYS A 126 3.24 -3.07 -29.41
CA CYS A 126 3.21 -2.54 -28.03
C CYS A 126 4.48 -1.77 -27.67
N VAL A 127 5.66 -2.29 -28.05
CA VAL A 127 6.93 -1.64 -27.72
C VAL A 127 7.16 -0.41 -28.62
N ASP A 128 6.56 -0.32 -29.81
CA ASP A 128 6.62 0.87 -30.67
C ASP A 128 5.77 1.98 -30.07
N ASP A 129 4.53 1.67 -29.71
CA ASP A 129 3.62 2.59 -29.02
C ASP A 129 4.21 3.05 -27.69
N LEU A 130 4.77 2.12 -26.90
CA LEU A 130 5.46 2.43 -25.66
C LEU A 130 6.66 3.37 -25.87
N THR A 131 7.40 3.18 -26.96
CA THR A 131 8.55 4.04 -27.32
C THR A 131 8.07 5.46 -27.62
N VAL A 132 7.01 5.59 -28.44
CA VAL A 132 6.39 6.89 -28.76
C VAL A 132 5.85 7.57 -27.52
N VAL A 133 5.16 6.84 -26.64
CA VAL A 133 4.67 7.36 -25.36
C VAL A 133 5.85 7.88 -24.53
N CYS A 134 6.90 7.09 -24.35
CA CYS A 134 8.06 7.53 -23.57
C CYS A 134 8.70 8.80 -24.17
N GLN A 135 8.78 8.90 -25.49
CA GLN A 135 9.29 10.10 -26.18
C GLN A 135 8.42 11.34 -25.94
N ASN A 136 7.10 11.19 -25.97
CA ASN A 136 6.15 12.28 -25.68
C ASN A 136 6.31 12.84 -24.25
N TYR A 137 6.84 12.04 -23.33
CA TYR A 137 7.15 12.44 -21.95
C TYR A 137 8.64 12.77 -21.72
N GLY A 138 9.43 12.98 -22.78
CA GLY A 138 10.82 13.44 -22.72
C GLY A 138 11.88 12.32 -22.75
N GLY A 139 11.47 11.10 -23.09
CA GLY A 139 12.36 9.98 -23.35
C GLY A 139 13.16 10.15 -24.64
N THR A 140 14.41 9.66 -24.65
CA THR A 140 15.36 9.88 -25.76
C THR A 140 15.75 8.62 -26.54
N LEU A 141 15.18 7.46 -26.21
CA LEU A 141 15.47 6.22 -26.92
C LEU A 141 14.68 6.19 -28.24
N LYS A 142 15.30 5.66 -29.29
CA LYS A 142 14.75 5.62 -30.65
C LYS A 142 14.39 4.19 -31.03
#